data_AF-A0A2V9AZT1-F1
#
_entry.id   AF-A0A2V9AZT1-F1
#
_cell.length_a   1.000
_cell.length_b   1.000
_cell.length_c   1.000
_cell.angle_alpha   90.00
_cell.angle_beta   90.00
_cell.angle_gamma   90.00
#
_symmetry.space_group_name_H-M   'P 1'
#
loop_
_entity.id
_entity.type
_entity.pdbx_description
1 polymer ?
#
loop_
_entity_poly.entity_id
_entity_poly.type
_entity_poly.pdbx_seq_one_letter_code
_entity_poly.pdbx_strand_id
1 'polypeptide(L)'
;MTQRNAVRRTSMVWIAIAALLLFPAGARGARFVSSIFSARDFLQDSQDAQDKEQQRRDREQEARDREQEKRDREQERIDRMQERYDEGREALDEERYEQAEAKFDQLAQSNGPQTDAALYWKAYAENKLGKREAALNTLADMKKRFPQSRWQKDGDVLGLEVKQSNGQPVKPADQSDEELKILAIQGLMNSDPERAMPLLEKVINGSGSPREKSRALFVLAQKGSALGREIIGRIAKGQSNPELQREAIKYLGLFGGAQSRQIMAEVYAASRDASVKRAILRAYMLGGDHERLFAAAKSEKDESLRREAIRQLGLVHGVSELEQLYQAETSTDLRREILQAFFLAGESGKLVQAAESEKDPELRRAAIRNLGLIHSDDSGKALQAIYSRETDGGLKEEVLNAYFLQGNAAALVAIARNEKDPELKKTAVSKLSLMHSKEATDYLMELLQK
;
A
#
# COMPACT_ATOMS: atom_id res chain seq x y z
N MET A 1 -51.34 47.85 17.38
CA MET A 1 -51.48 47.32 18.75
C MET A 1 -50.40 46.27 18.97
N THR A 2 -49.61 46.47 20.05
CA THR A 2 -48.66 45.55 20.74
C THR A 2 -47.56 44.85 19.89
N GLN A 3 -46.35 45.42 19.73
CA GLN A 3 -45.16 45.45 20.65
C GLN A 3 -44.42 44.08 20.78
N ARG A 4 -43.09 43.92 20.74
CA ARG A 4 -41.94 44.87 20.75
C ARG A 4 -40.61 44.14 20.39
N ASN A 5 -39.76 44.83 19.59
CA ASN A 5 -38.28 44.98 19.57
C ASN A 5 -37.35 43.72 19.48
N ALA A 6 -36.46 43.48 18.48
CA ALA A 6 -35.44 44.29 17.78
C ALA A 6 -34.28 44.72 18.74
N VAL A 7 -32.96 44.52 18.57
CA VAL A 7 -32.03 44.67 17.43
C VAL A 7 -30.60 44.12 17.80
N ARG A 8 -29.91 43.54 16.79
CA ARG A 8 -28.48 43.46 16.38
C ARG A 8 -27.25 43.56 17.35
N ARG A 9 -26.26 42.68 17.01
CA ARG A 9 -24.77 42.81 16.84
C ARG A 9 -23.99 43.89 17.63
N THR A 10 -22.89 43.53 18.30
CA THR A 10 -21.46 43.65 17.86
C THR A 10 -20.43 43.37 18.99
N SER A 11 -19.23 42.98 18.56
CA SER A 11 -17.89 42.82 19.16
C SER A 11 -17.40 43.73 20.31
N MET A 12 -16.45 43.24 21.13
CA MET A 12 -15.10 43.81 21.47
C MET A 12 -14.61 43.67 22.94
N VAL A 13 -13.46 42.99 23.08
CA VAL A 13 -12.17 43.20 23.82
C VAL A 13 -11.99 44.25 24.96
N TRP A 14 -11.03 43.92 25.87
CA TRP A 14 -10.15 44.69 26.82
C TRP A 14 -10.57 44.64 28.32
N ILE A 15 -9.77 44.07 29.26
CA ILE A 15 -8.53 44.55 29.95
C ILE A 15 -8.81 45.81 30.80
N ALA A 16 -8.33 46.05 32.02
CA ALA A 16 -7.75 45.32 33.16
C ALA A 16 -7.54 46.38 34.30
N ILE A 17 -7.21 45.91 35.51
CA ILE A 17 -6.32 46.55 36.53
C ILE A 17 -6.88 47.64 37.51
N ALA A 18 -6.79 47.26 38.79
CA ALA A 18 -6.37 47.95 40.03
C ALA A 18 -7.06 49.21 40.57
N ALA A 19 -7.29 49.23 41.89
CA ALA A 19 -6.50 50.00 42.87
C ALA A 19 -6.95 49.75 44.33
N LEU A 20 -6.10 50.17 45.25
CA LEU A 20 -5.92 49.77 46.66
C LEU A 20 -6.32 50.94 47.60
N LEU A 21 -6.48 50.66 48.92
CA LEU A 21 -6.46 51.57 50.11
C LEU A 21 -7.82 52.21 50.53
N LEU A 22 -8.29 52.32 51.80
CA LEU A 22 -7.66 52.51 53.14
C LEU A 22 -8.71 52.43 54.32
N PHE A 23 -8.25 52.11 55.56
CA PHE A 23 -8.80 52.32 56.95
C PHE A 23 -9.79 51.32 57.63
N PRO A 24 -9.88 51.26 59.00
CA PRO A 24 -8.85 51.05 60.04
C PRO A 24 -9.16 49.86 61.00
N ALA A 25 -8.21 49.60 61.91
CA ALA A 25 -8.19 48.51 62.90
C ALA A 25 -9.31 48.55 63.96
N GLY A 26 -9.78 47.37 64.37
CA GLY A 26 -10.62 47.15 65.55
C GLY A 26 -11.07 45.68 65.67
N ALA A 27 -10.31 44.89 66.42
CA ALA A 27 -10.47 43.43 66.53
C ALA A 27 -11.74 42.99 67.28
N ARG A 28 -12.40 41.93 66.77
CA ARG A 28 -12.89 40.78 67.58
C ARG A 28 -13.38 39.62 66.69
N GLY A 29 -12.54 38.58 66.62
CA GLY A 29 -12.90 37.15 66.62
C GLY A 29 -14.05 36.64 65.77
N ALA A 30 -13.76 36.32 64.51
CA ALA A 30 -14.38 35.17 63.84
C ALA A 30 -13.29 34.46 63.03
N ARG A 31 -13.10 33.17 63.28
CA ARG A 31 -12.13 32.31 62.59
C ARG A 31 -12.47 32.27 61.10
N PHE A 32 -11.71 32.97 60.27
CA PHE A 32 -11.53 32.60 58.87
C PHE A 32 -10.36 31.62 58.80
N VAL A 33 -10.67 30.32 58.78
CA VAL A 33 -9.77 29.32 58.20
C VAL A 33 -9.92 29.46 56.68
N SER A 34 -9.27 30.46 56.10
CA SER A 34 -9.28 30.67 54.64
C SER A 34 -8.24 29.77 53.97
N SER A 35 -8.75 28.70 53.36
CA SER A 35 -8.44 28.32 51.96
C SER A 35 -6.99 28.06 51.53
N ILE A 36 -6.13 27.49 52.37
CA ILE A 36 -4.86 26.91 51.88
C ILE A 36 -5.01 25.43 51.49
N PHE A 37 -6.06 24.76 51.97
CA PHE A 37 -6.34 23.36 51.61
C PHE A 37 -6.94 23.17 50.21
N SER A 38 -7.54 24.20 49.59
CA SER A 38 -8.26 24.01 48.32
C SER A 38 -7.40 24.15 47.06
N ALA A 39 -6.26 24.84 47.11
CA ALA A 39 -5.42 25.03 45.91
C ALA A 39 -4.45 23.86 45.67
N ARG A 40 -3.99 23.22 46.75
CA ARG A 40 -3.05 22.10 46.68
C ARG A 40 -3.75 20.81 46.25
N ASP A 41 -4.93 20.53 46.81
CA ASP A 41 -5.78 19.40 46.40
C ASP A 41 -6.26 19.57 44.94
N PHE A 42 -6.59 20.80 44.50
CA PHE A 42 -7.02 21.04 43.11
C PHE A 42 -5.89 20.89 42.07
N LEU A 43 -4.66 21.27 42.42
CA LEU A 43 -3.48 21.04 41.58
C LEU A 43 -3.11 19.56 41.52
N GLN A 44 -3.26 18.84 42.63
CA GLN A 44 -2.97 17.42 42.73
C GLN A 44 -4.03 16.55 42.03
N ASP A 45 -5.33 16.88 42.18
CA ASP A 45 -6.42 16.28 41.40
C ASP A 45 -6.28 16.54 39.90
N SER A 46 -5.79 17.72 39.51
CA SER A 46 -5.53 18.04 38.09
C SER A 46 -4.35 17.25 37.51
N GLN A 47 -3.31 16.98 38.30
CA GLN A 47 -2.17 16.14 37.89
C GLN A 47 -2.59 14.67 37.81
N ASP A 48 -3.32 14.16 38.81
CA ASP A 48 -3.85 12.79 38.81
C ASP A 48 -4.83 12.55 37.65
N ALA A 49 -5.61 13.57 37.26
CA ALA A 49 -6.49 13.49 36.10
C ALA A 49 -5.69 13.45 34.77
N GLN A 50 -4.61 14.23 34.66
CA GLN A 50 -3.71 14.21 33.50
C GLN A 50 -2.99 12.86 33.37
N ASP A 51 -2.50 12.31 34.49
CA ASP A 51 -1.81 11.02 34.51
C ASP A 51 -2.75 9.85 34.16
N LYS A 52 -4.01 9.89 34.63
CA LYS A 52 -5.03 8.91 34.24
C LYS A 52 -5.41 9.00 32.77
N GLU A 53 -5.55 10.23 32.24
CA GLU A 53 -5.81 10.44 30.82
C GLU A 53 -4.64 9.95 29.96
N GLN A 54 -3.40 10.18 30.42
CA GLN A 54 -2.19 9.69 29.76
C GLN A 54 -2.13 8.16 29.76
N GLN A 55 -2.34 7.51 30.92
CA GLN A 55 -2.39 6.05 30.99
C GLN A 55 -3.49 5.44 30.13
N ARG A 56 -4.64 6.13 29.97
CA ARG A 56 -5.70 5.68 29.07
C ARG A 56 -5.26 5.75 27.62
N ARG A 57 -4.64 6.86 27.20
CA ARG A 57 -4.05 7.01 25.86
C ARG A 57 -3.00 5.94 25.57
N ASP A 58 -2.10 5.68 26.53
CA ASP A 58 -1.05 4.69 26.38
C ASP A 58 -1.63 3.28 26.21
N ARG A 59 -2.68 2.92 26.97
CA ARG A 59 -3.38 1.63 26.82
C ARG A 59 -4.14 1.51 25.50
N GLU A 60 -4.79 2.58 25.05
CA GLU A 60 -5.48 2.61 23.76
C GLU A 60 -4.48 2.46 22.61
N GLN A 61 -3.31 3.11 22.72
CA GLN A 61 -2.22 2.97 21.77
C GLN A 61 -1.68 1.54 21.77
N GLU A 62 -1.38 0.97 22.93
CA GLU A 62 -0.87 -0.40 23.05
C GLU A 62 -1.87 -1.43 22.50
N ALA A 63 -3.18 -1.21 22.68
CA ALA A 63 -4.21 -2.06 22.10
C ALA A 63 -4.24 -1.98 20.56
N ARG A 64 -4.08 -0.78 19.99
CA ARG A 64 -3.95 -0.58 18.54
C ARG A 64 -2.70 -1.25 18.01
N ASP A 65 -1.57 -1.09 18.70
CA ASP A 65 -0.29 -1.68 18.31
C ASP A 65 -0.37 -3.21 18.30
N ARG A 66 -1.02 -3.83 19.29
CA ARG A 66 -1.25 -5.28 19.32
C ARG A 66 -2.18 -5.76 18.21
N GLU A 67 -3.21 -4.98 17.86
CA GLU A 67 -4.08 -5.32 16.74
C GLU A 67 -3.33 -5.23 15.41
N GLN A 68 -2.53 -4.18 15.24
CA GLN A 68 -1.67 -3.99 14.09
C GLN A 68 -0.65 -5.14 13.97
N GLU A 69 0.02 -5.51 15.06
CA GLU A 69 0.98 -6.61 15.07
C GLU A 69 0.34 -7.95 14.65
N LYS A 70 -0.91 -8.21 15.05
CA LYS A 70 -1.64 -9.41 14.59
C LYS A 70 -1.92 -9.36 13.10
N ARG A 71 -2.31 -8.20 12.58
CA ARG A 71 -2.54 -8.00 11.13
C ARG A 71 -1.25 -8.18 10.36
N ASP A 72 -0.15 -7.63 10.86
CA ASP A 72 1.17 -7.74 10.26
C ASP A 72 1.64 -9.19 10.24
N ARG A 73 1.51 -9.94 11.33
CA ARG A 73 1.86 -11.38 11.38
C ARG A 73 1.07 -12.23 10.40
N GLU A 74 -0.23 -11.96 10.25
CA GLU A 74 -1.06 -12.66 9.28
C GLU A 74 -0.69 -12.27 7.85
N GLN A 75 -0.42 -10.98 7.61
CA GLN A 75 0.06 -10.49 6.33
C GLN A 75 1.39 -11.14 5.95
N GLU A 76 2.36 -11.18 6.87
CA GLU A 76 3.63 -11.87 6.67
C GLU A 76 3.44 -13.36 6.37
N ARG A 77 2.46 -14.02 6.99
CA ARG A 77 2.13 -15.42 6.69
C ARG A 77 1.63 -15.57 5.24
N ILE A 78 0.76 -14.67 4.81
CA ILE A 78 0.26 -14.62 3.43
C ILE A 78 1.40 -14.32 2.45
N ASP A 79 2.29 -13.39 2.79
CA ASP A 79 3.42 -13.00 1.96
C ASP A 79 4.42 -14.17 1.80
N ARG A 80 4.73 -14.89 2.88
CA ARG A 80 5.54 -16.12 2.81
C ARG A 80 4.90 -17.21 1.96
N MET A 81 3.58 -17.35 1.98
CA MET A 81 2.87 -18.30 1.11
C MET A 81 2.94 -17.87 -0.35
N GLN A 82 2.76 -16.58 -0.61
CA GLN A 82 2.89 -15.99 -1.95
C GLN A 82 4.31 -16.16 -2.50
N GLU A 83 5.34 -15.89 -1.70
CA GLU A 83 6.74 -16.09 -2.08
C GLU A 83 7.00 -17.55 -2.49
N ARG A 84 6.55 -18.52 -1.69
CA ARG A 84 6.67 -19.95 -2.04
C ARG A 84 5.94 -20.33 -3.32
N TYR A 85 4.78 -19.73 -3.56
CA TYR A 85 4.06 -19.92 -4.80
C TYR A 85 4.88 -19.41 -5.98
N ASP A 86 5.43 -18.20 -5.86
CA ASP A 86 6.24 -17.56 -6.89
C ASP A 86 7.54 -18.33 -7.16
N GLU A 87 8.22 -18.83 -6.13
CA GLU A 87 9.37 -19.73 -6.27
C GLU A 87 9.01 -21.04 -6.97
N GLY A 88 7.87 -21.65 -6.62
CA GLY A 88 7.38 -22.86 -7.29
C GLY A 88 7.06 -22.62 -8.76
N ARG A 89 6.56 -21.42 -9.07
CA ARG A 89 6.28 -20.95 -10.43
C ARG A 89 7.54 -20.72 -11.24
N GLU A 90 8.53 -20.05 -10.66
CA GLU A 90 9.85 -19.88 -11.26
C GLU A 90 10.50 -21.24 -11.53
N ALA A 91 10.41 -22.19 -10.58
CA ALA A 91 10.87 -23.55 -10.80
C ALA A 91 10.13 -24.27 -11.94
N LEU A 92 8.84 -24.01 -12.18
CA LEU A 92 8.14 -24.54 -13.36
C LEU A 92 8.62 -23.89 -14.66
N ASP A 93 8.83 -22.57 -14.65
CA ASP A 93 9.29 -21.81 -15.81
C ASP A 93 10.74 -22.17 -16.18
N GLU A 94 11.55 -22.56 -15.18
CA GLU A 94 12.90 -23.11 -15.31
C GLU A 94 12.94 -24.65 -15.40
N GLU A 95 11.77 -25.30 -15.47
CA GLU A 95 11.64 -26.75 -15.69
C GLU A 95 12.25 -27.63 -14.60
N ARG A 96 12.52 -27.04 -13.44
CA ARG A 96 12.96 -27.72 -12.22
C ARG A 96 11.76 -28.40 -11.56
N TYR A 97 11.14 -29.34 -12.27
CA TYR A 97 9.84 -29.93 -11.89
C TYR A 97 9.86 -30.62 -10.52
N GLU A 98 10.97 -31.25 -10.12
CA GLU A 98 11.11 -31.82 -8.77
C GLU A 98 11.07 -30.74 -7.68
N GLN A 99 11.73 -29.60 -7.92
CA GLN A 99 11.72 -28.46 -6.99
C GLN A 99 10.33 -27.84 -6.95
N ALA A 100 9.68 -27.67 -8.12
CA ALA A 100 8.32 -27.17 -8.21
C ALA A 100 7.33 -28.07 -7.43
N GLU A 101 7.37 -29.40 -7.63
CA GLU A 101 6.54 -30.37 -6.90
C GLU A 101 6.71 -30.19 -5.38
N ALA A 102 7.95 -30.10 -4.89
CA ALA A 102 8.22 -29.94 -3.47
C ALA A 102 7.70 -28.61 -2.91
N LYS A 103 7.87 -27.50 -3.65
CA LYS A 103 7.37 -26.17 -3.25
C LYS A 103 5.85 -26.14 -3.19
N PHE A 104 5.17 -26.68 -4.21
CA PHE A 104 3.72 -26.73 -4.24
C PHE A 104 3.13 -27.72 -3.24
N ASP A 105 3.81 -28.82 -2.92
CA ASP A 105 3.40 -29.72 -1.85
C ASP A 105 3.41 -29.01 -0.48
N GLN A 106 4.50 -28.30 -0.15
CA GLN A 106 4.59 -27.51 1.08
C GLN A 106 3.51 -26.41 1.14
N LEU A 107 3.26 -25.74 0.02
CA LEU A 107 2.22 -24.72 -0.06
C LEU A 107 0.81 -25.33 0.12
N ALA A 108 0.56 -26.50 -0.48
CA ALA A 108 -0.72 -27.20 -0.35
C ALA A 108 -0.99 -27.70 1.09
N GLN A 109 0.07 -28.04 1.83
CA GLN A 109 0.00 -28.40 3.25
C GLN A 109 -0.27 -27.20 4.17
N SER A 110 0.12 -25.99 3.73
CA SER A 110 -0.07 -24.75 4.50
C SER A 110 -1.54 -24.30 4.57
N ASN A 111 -2.45 -24.94 3.81
CA ASN A 111 -3.89 -24.67 3.77
C ASN A 111 -4.23 -23.18 3.61
N GLY A 112 -3.48 -22.49 2.76
CA GLY A 112 -3.68 -21.08 2.44
C GLY A 112 -4.70 -20.84 1.32
N PRO A 113 -4.92 -19.55 0.97
CA PRO A 113 -5.83 -19.15 -0.11
C PRO A 113 -5.47 -19.71 -1.51
N GLN A 114 -4.22 -20.13 -1.71
CA GLN A 114 -3.69 -20.62 -2.98
C GLN A 114 -3.58 -22.15 -3.06
N THR A 115 -4.15 -22.86 -2.09
CA THR A 115 -4.00 -24.32 -1.98
C THR A 115 -4.51 -25.06 -3.22
N ASP A 116 -5.61 -24.60 -3.81
CA ASP A 116 -6.16 -25.19 -5.03
C ASP A 116 -5.20 -25.03 -6.23
N ALA A 117 -4.64 -23.84 -6.40
CA ALA A 117 -3.62 -23.57 -7.41
C ALA A 117 -2.35 -24.39 -7.18
N ALA A 118 -1.92 -24.52 -5.92
CA ALA A 118 -0.76 -25.33 -5.55
C ALA A 118 -0.98 -26.82 -5.91
N LEU A 119 -2.16 -27.38 -5.63
CA LEU A 119 -2.48 -28.76 -6.02
C LEU A 119 -2.49 -28.93 -7.55
N TYR A 120 -3.04 -27.97 -8.30
CA TYR A 120 -2.99 -28.00 -9.76
C TYR A 120 -1.54 -28.02 -10.27
N TRP A 121 -0.70 -27.10 -9.80
CA TRP A 121 0.69 -27.00 -10.25
C TRP A 121 1.58 -28.16 -9.78
N LYS A 122 1.30 -28.72 -8.60
CA LYS A 122 1.91 -29.98 -8.16
C LYS A 122 1.59 -31.11 -9.13
N ALA A 123 0.31 -31.30 -9.49
CA ALA A 123 -0.09 -32.33 -10.44
C ALA A 123 0.53 -32.12 -11.83
N TYR A 124 0.69 -30.87 -12.25
CA TYR A 124 1.39 -30.53 -13.48
C TYR A 124 2.86 -30.97 -13.44
N ALA A 125 3.58 -30.64 -12.37
CA ALA A 125 4.97 -31.07 -12.18
C ALA A 125 5.09 -32.61 -12.13
N GLU A 126 4.20 -33.29 -11.40
CA GLU A 126 4.13 -34.75 -11.33
C GLU A 126 3.93 -35.38 -12.72
N ASN A 127 3.06 -34.80 -13.55
CA ASN A 127 2.88 -35.25 -14.94
C ASN A 127 4.16 -35.10 -15.77
N LYS A 128 4.83 -33.96 -15.68
CA LYS A 128 6.08 -33.69 -16.41
C LYS A 128 7.21 -34.64 -15.99
N LEU A 129 7.21 -35.09 -14.74
CA LEU A 129 8.11 -36.11 -14.20
C LEU A 129 7.71 -37.56 -14.55
N GLY A 130 6.60 -37.77 -15.28
CA GLY A 130 6.08 -39.10 -15.60
C GLY A 130 5.37 -39.80 -14.43
N LYS A 131 5.17 -39.12 -13.30
CA LYS A 131 4.50 -39.64 -12.09
C LYS A 131 2.97 -39.63 -12.25
N ARG A 132 2.47 -40.43 -13.20
CA ARG A 132 1.06 -40.45 -13.62
C ARG A 132 0.07 -40.68 -12.47
N GLU A 133 0.31 -41.69 -11.63
CA GLU A 133 -0.59 -42.00 -10.52
C GLU A 133 -0.61 -40.88 -9.47
N ALA A 134 0.55 -40.29 -9.16
CA ALA A 134 0.65 -39.16 -8.24
C ALA A 134 -0.15 -37.95 -8.77
N ALA A 135 0.04 -37.60 -10.05
CA ALA A 135 -0.70 -36.51 -10.69
C ALA A 135 -2.22 -36.71 -10.64
N LEU A 136 -2.71 -37.93 -10.94
CA LEU A 136 -4.15 -38.23 -10.87
C LEU A 136 -4.69 -38.17 -9.44
N ASN A 137 -3.91 -38.62 -8.45
CA ASN A 137 -4.29 -38.55 -7.04
C ASN A 137 -4.33 -37.09 -6.55
N THR A 138 -3.34 -36.27 -6.91
CA THR A 138 -3.31 -34.84 -6.59
C THR A 138 -4.49 -34.10 -7.21
N LEU A 139 -4.83 -34.39 -8.48
CA LEU A 139 -6.02 -33.81 -9.14
C LEU A 139 -7.33 -34.26 -8.49
N ALA A 140 -7.41 -35.52 -8.04
CA ALA A 140 -8.57 -36.02 -7.30
C ALA A 140 -8.71 -35.33 -5.94
N ASP A 141 -7.61 -35.08 -5.23
CA ASP A 141 -7.61 -34.32 -3.97
C ASP A 141 -8.07 -32.88 -4.19
N MET A 142 -7.57 -32.20 -5.23
CA MET A 142 -8.02 -30.86 -5.60
C MET A 142 -9.53 -30.81 -5.88
N LYS A 143 -10.05 -31.77 -6.65
CA LYS A 143 -11.48 -31.92 -6.94
C LYS A 143 -12.32 -32.09 -5.67
N LYS A 144 -11.82 -32.91 -4.74
CA LYS A 144 -12.51 -33.21 -3.49
C LYS A 144 -12.51 -32.02 -2.53
N ARG A 145 -11.36 -31.37 -2.35
CA ARG A 145 -11.18 -30.25 -1.39
C ARG A 145 -11.74 -28.93 -1.92
N PHE A 146 -11.69 -28.71 -3.24
CA PHE A 146 -12.05 -27.44 -3.86
C PHE A 146 -13.00 -27.61 -5.05
N PRO A 147 -14.21 -28.16 -4.86
CA PRO A 147 -15.14 -28.46 -5.96
C PRO A 147 -15.62 -27.23 -6.72
N GLN A 148 -15.54 -26.03 -6.12
CA GLN A 148 -15.89 -24.74 -6.74
C GLN A 148 -14.66 -23.96 -7.23
N SER A 149 -13.47 -24.58 -7.23
CA SER A 149 -12.25 -23.92 -7.70
C SER A 149 -12.35 -23.56 -9.18
N ARG A 150 -11.76 -22.43 -9.54
CA ARG A 150 -11.61 -22.01 -10.94
C ARG A 150 -10.52 -22.77 -11.67
N TRP A 151 -9.76 -23.61 -10.99
CA TRP A 151 -8.79 -24.55 -11.57
C TRP A 151 -9.40 -25.87 -12.02
N GLN A 152 -10.69 -26.12 -11.76
CA GLN A 152 -11.33 -27.40 -12.11
C GLN A 152 -11.23 -27.72 -13.61
N LYS A 153 -11.51 -26.75 -14.48
CA LYS A 153 -11.40 -26.93 -15.93
C LYS A 153 -9.98 -27.27 -16.37
N ASP A 154 -8.98 -26.54 -15.88
CA ASP A 154 -7.58 -26.83 -16.19
C ASP A 154 -7.15 -28.20 -15.65
N GLY A 155 -7.61 -28.57 -14.45
CA GLY A 155 -7.36 -29.88 -13.84
C GLY A 155 -8.01 -31.04 -14.60
N ASP A 156 -9.20 -30.85 -15.18
CA ASP A 156 -9.84 -31.83 -16.05
C ASP A 156 -9.04 -32.05 -17.34
N VAL A 157 -8.62 -30.96 -17.98
CA VAL A 157 -7.80 -31.01 -19.20
C VAL A 157 -6.47 -31.71 -18.92
N LEU A 158 -5.77 -31.33 -17.85
CA LEU A 158 -4.53 -31.98 -17.42
C LEU A 158 -4.77 -33.46 -17.10
N GLY A 159 -5.85 -33.80 -16.41
CA GLY A 159 -6.18 -35.19 -16.08
C GLY A 159 -6.44 -36.07 -17.31
N LEU A 160 -6.96 -35.51 -18.41
CA LEU A 160 -7.10 -36.22 -19.68
C LEU A 160 -5.72 -36.46 -20.33
N GLU A 161 -4.84 -35.46 -20.33
CA GLU A 161 -3.47 -35.61 -20.82
C GLU A 161 -2.70 -36.68 -20.03
N VAL A 162 -2.74 -36.61 -18.69
CA VAL A 162 -2.10 -37.58 -17.80
C VAL A 162 -2.59 -39.01 -18.07
N LYS A 163 -3.87 -39.17 -18.45
CA LYS A 163 -4.43 -40.49 -18.81
C LYS A 163 -3.98 -40.99 -20.18
N GLN A 164 -3.70 -40.08 -21.10
CA GLN A 164 -3.24 -40.38 -22.46
C GLN A 164 -1.71 -40.48 -22.54
N SER A 165 -0.99 -39.96 -21.55
CA SER A 165 0.47 -40.02 -21.51
C SER A 165 0.93 -41.47 -21.27
N ASN A 166 2.01 -41.85 -21.97
CA ASN A 166 2.64 -43.16 -21.84
C ASN A 166 3.52 -43.26 -20.58
N GLY A 167 3.42 -42.32 -19.64
CA GLY A 167 4.20 -42.27 -18.40
C GLY A 167 5.69 -41.91 -18.58
N GLN A 168 6.10 -41.50 -19.78
CA GLN A 168 7.46 -41.01 -20.01
C GLN A 168 7.57 -39.54 -19.55
N PRO A 169 8.67 -39.16 -18.87
CA PRO A 169 8.93 -37.77 -18.55
C PRO A 169 9.10 -36.97 -19.84
N VAL A 170 8.69 -35.69 -19.80
CA VAL A 170 8.84 -34.79 -20.96
C VAL A 170 10.32 -34.57 -21.22
N LYS A 171 10.74 -34.73 -22.48
CA LYS A 171 12.15 -34.60 -22.85
C LYS A 171 12.47 -33.15 -23.19
N PRO A 172 13.74 -32.72 -23.02
CA PRO A 172 14.14 -31.36 -23.40
C PRO A 172 13.87 -30.98 -24.87
N ALA A 173 13.87 -31.95 -25.80
CA ALA A 173 13.54 -31.70 -27.20
C ALA A 173 12.07 -31.28 -27.43
N ASP A 174 11.16 -31.73 -26.56
CA ASP A 174 9.75 -31.34 -26.64
C ASP A 174 9.55 -29.85 -26.25
N GLN A 175 10.54 -29.24 -25.58
CA GLN A 175 10.54 -27.83 -25.15
C GLN A 175 10.97 -26.88 -26.27
N SER A 176 11.97 -27.28 -27.08
CA SER A 176 12.28 -26.54 -28.30
C SER A 176 11.05 -26.47 -29.21
N ASP A 177 10.20 -27.49 -29.18
CA ASP A 177 8.95 -27.51 -29.92
C ASP A 177 7.89 -26.56 -29.34
N GLU A 178 7.83 -26.32 -28.02
CA GLU A 178 6.92 -25.35 -27.39
C GLU A 178 7.25 -23.90 -27.84
N GLU A 179 8.53 -23.49 -27.74
CA GLU A 179 8.96 -22.16 -28.17
C GLU A 179 8.86 -21.97 -29.68
N LEU A 180 9.25 -22.98 -30.46
CA LEU A 180 9.11 -22.97 -31.91
C LEU A 180 7.63 -22.90 -32.32
N LYS A 181 6.73 -23.57 -31.62
CA LYS A 181 5.29 -23.53 -31.88
C LYS A 181 4.72 -22.15 -31.63
N ILE A 182 5.08 -21.47 -30.55
CA ILE A 182 4.63 -20.09 -30.33
C ILE A 182 5.24 -19.14 -31.38
N LEU A 183 6.50 -19.30 -31.74
CA LEU A 183 7.14 -18.50 -32.79
C LEU A 183 6.49 -18.74 -34.17
N ALA A 184 6.15 -19.98 -34.49
CA ALA A 184 5.43 -20.33 -35.70
C ALA A 184 4.01 -19.74 -35.72
N ILE A 185 3.29 -19.80 -34.59
CA ILE A 185 1.99 -19.14 -34.44
C ILE A 185 2.13 -17.62 -34.57
N GLN A 186 3.19 -17.00 -34.02
CA GLN A 186 3.45 -15.57 -34.20
C GLN A 186 3.72 -15.21 -35.67
N GLY A 187 4.48 -16.05 -36.39
CA GLY A 187 4.69 -15.92 -37.84
C GLY A 187 3.36 -16.00 -38.59
N LEU A 188 2.53 -17.00 -38.27
CA LEU A 188 1.17 -17.13 -38.83
C LEU A 188 0.28 -15.95 -38.45
N MET A 189 0.39 -15.39 -37.25
CA MET A 189 -0.37 -14.19 -36.88
C MET A 189 0.00 -12.96 -37.72
N ASN A 190 1.15 -12.95 -38.39
CA ASN A 190 1.52 -11.91 -39.35
C ASN A 190 1.06 -12.23 -40.78
N SER A 191 1.03 -13.50 -41.18
CA SER A 191 0.72 -13.92 -42.56
C SER A 191 -0.73 -14.38 -42.78
N ASP A 192 -1.32 -15.07 -41.82
CA ASP A 192 -2.67 -15.65 -41.84
C ASP A 192 -3.30 -15.67 -40.42
N PRO A 193 -3.85 -14.52 -39.97
CA PRO A 193 -4.45 -14.41 -38.65
C PRO A 193 -5.66 -15.32 -38.44
N GLU A 194 -6.44 -15.62 -39.49
CA GLU A 194 -7.66 -16.44 -39.38
C GLU A 194 -7.34 -17.87 -38.94
N ARG A 195 -6.21 -18.42 -39.41
CA ARG A 195 -5.75 -19.76 -38.99
C ARG A 195 -5.02 -19.73 -37.65
N ALA A 196 -4.29 -18.67 -37.35
CA ALA A 196 -3.49 -18.56 -36.14
C ALA A 196 -4.34 -18.34 -34.87
N MET A 197 -5.45 -17.62 -34.98
CA MET A 197 -6.31 -17.29 -33.83
C MET A 197 -6.91 -18.52 -33.11
N PRO A 198 -7.52 -19.51 -33.81
CA PRO A 198 -7.98 -20.74 -33.16
C PRO A 198 -6.86 -21.55 -32.49
N LEU A 199 -5.63 -21.48 -33.02
CA LEU A 199 -4.48 -22.15 -32.44
C LEU A 199 -4.06 -21.50 -31.12
N LEU A 200 -4.04 -20.17 -31.05
CA LEU A 200 -3.79 -19.44 -29.80
C LEU A 200 -4.85 -19.73 -28.75
N GLU A 201 -6.14 -19.75 -29.13
CA GLU A 201 -7.21 -20.10 -28.20
C GLU A 201 -7.08 -21.54 -27.68
N LYS A 202 -6.67 -22.48 -28.55
CA LYS A 202 -6.40 -23.87 -28.15
C LYS A 202 -5.24 -23.96 -27.16
N VAL A 203 -4.16 -23.20 -27.35
CA VAL A 203 -3.03 -23.15 -26.41
C VAL A 203 -3.49 -22.64 -25.04
N ILE A 204 -4.22 -21.53 -25.01
CA ILE A 204 -4.68 -20.91 -23.76
C ILE A 204 -5.61 -21.83 -22.96
N ASN A 205 -6.50 -22.56 -23.63
CA ASN A 205 -7.44 -23.48 -23.00
C ASN A 205 -6.87 -24.90 -22.76
N GLY A 206 -5.65 -25.18 -23.23
CA GLY A 206 -5.02 -26.49 -23.10
C GLY A 206 -4.34 -26.71 -21.76
N SER A 207 -3.56 -27.78 -21.67
CA SER A 207 -2.70 -28.16 -20.54
C SER A 207 -1.24 -27.70 -20.73
N GLY A 208 -0.99 -26.78 -21.67
CA GLY A 208 0.34 -26.22 -21.92
C GLY A 208 0.95 -25.52 -20.69
N SER A 209 2.25 -25.27 -20.75
CA SER A 209 2.99 -24.64 -19.66
C SER A 209 2.45 -23.23 -19.36
N PRO A 210 2.61 -22.74 -18.12
CA PRO A 210 2.18 -21.38 -17.80
C PRO A 210 2.82 -20.33 -18.70
N ARG A 211 4.10 -20.51 -19.02
CA ARG A 211 4.85 -19.68 -19.97
C ARG A 211 4.21 -19.69 -21.36
N GLU A 212 3.86 -20.85 -21.90
CA GLU A 212 3.16 -20.97 -23.19
C GLU A 212 1.81 -20.24 -23.17
N LYS A 213 0.98 -20.47 -22.15
CA LYS A 213 -0.35 -19.85 -22.04
C LYS A 213 -0.25 -18.33 -21.93
N SER A 214 0.68 -17.84 -21.10
CA SER A 214 0.96 -16.41 -20.93
C SER A 214 1.44 -15.77 -22.24
N ARG A 215 2.37 -16.43 -22.94
CA ARG A 215 2.88 -15.95 -24.24
C ARG A 215 1.80 -15.94 -25.31
N ALA A 216 0.95 -16.96 -25.38
CA ALA A 216 -0.18 -16.98 -26.30
C ALA A 216 -1.16 -15.83 -26.03
N LEU A 217 -1.48 -15.59 -24.75
CA LEU A 217 -2.34 -14.48 -24.33
C LEU A 217 -1.72 -13.11 -24.66
N PHE A 218 -0.40 -12.96 -24.50
CA PHE A 218 0.34 -11.76 -24.88
C PHE A 218 0.22 -11.48 -26.38
N VAL A 219 0.41 -12.51 -27.22
CA VAL A 219 0.30 -12.37 -28.69
C VAL A 219 -1.11 -11.95 -29.10
N LEU A 220 -2.15 -12.53 -28.48
CA LEU A 220 -3.53 -12.10 -28.70
C LEU A 220 -3.74 -10.63 -28.34
N ALA A 221 -3.17 -10.18 -27.22
CA ALA A 221 -3.36 -8.84 -26.71
C ALA A 221 -2.63 -7.80 -27.57
N GLN A 222 -1.38 -8.07 -27.92
CA GLN A 222 -0.53 -7.17 -28.69
C GLN A 222 -1.13 -6.83 -30.07
N LYS A 223 -1.75 -7.81 -30.74
CA LYS A 223 -2.37 -7.58 -32.06
C LYS A 223 -3.68 -6.79 -31.99
N GLY A 224 -4.41 -6.90 -30.87
CA GLY A 224 -5.66 -6.16 -30.67
C GLY A 224 -6.77 -6.49 -31.68
N SER A 225 -6.81 -7.70 -32.24
CA SER A 225 -7.93 -8.11 -33.11
C SER A 225 -9.27 -8.10 -32.35
N ALA A 226 -10.40 -7.95 -33.04
CA ALA A 226 -11.72 -7.95 -32.39
C ALA A 226 -11.95 -9.25 -31.60
N LEU A 227 -11.65 -10.40 -32.23
CA LEU A 227 -11.76 -11.72 -31.63
C LEU A 227 -10.75 -11.92 -30.48
N GLY A 228 -9.52 -11.41 -30.61
CA GLY A 228 -8.53 -11.45 -29.52
C GLY A 228 -8.98 -10.66 -28.29
N ARG A 229 -9.57 -9.47 -28.50
CA ARG A 229 -10.16 -8.67 -27.42
C ARG A 229 -11.34 -9.36 -26.76
N GLU A 230 -12.18 -10.06 -27.53
CA GLU A 230 -13.29 -10.84 -26.99
C GLU A 230 -12.79 -11.99 -26.10
N ILE A 231 -11.80 -12.76 -26.57
CA ILE A 231 -11.18 -13.84 -25.79
C ILE A 231 -10.59 -13.31 -24.49
N ILE A 232 -9.76 -12.26 -24.56
CA ILE A 232 -9.13 -11.65 -23.38
C ILE A 232 -10.22 -11.10 -22.44
N GLY A 233 -11.27 -10.49 -22.98
CA GLY A 233 -12.39 -9.99 -22.19
C GLY A 233 -13.14 -11.09 -21.44
N ARG A 234 -13.38 -12.24 -22.06
CA ARG A 234 -13.96 -13.42 -21.39
C ARG A 234 -13.08 -13.94 -20.26
N ILE A 235 -11.77 -14.02 -20.51
CA ILE A 235 -10.79 -14.45 -19.50
C ILE A 235 -10.76 -13.47 -18.33
N ALA A 236 -10.71 -12.16 -18.60
CA ALA A 236 -10.76 -11.10 -17.59
C ALA A 236 -12.06 -11.10 -16.78
N LYS A 237 -13.20 -11.45 -17.40
CA LYS A 237 -14.51 -11.65 -16.74
C LYS A 237 -14.58 -12.92 -15.88
N GLY A 238 -13.52 -13.72 -15.86
CA GLY A 238 -13.37 -14.82 -14.93
C GLY A 238 -13.70 -16.20 -15.50
N GLN A 239 -13.84 -16.32 -16.82
CA GLN A 239 -14.11 -17.61 -17.49
C GLN A 239 -12.89 -18.55 -17.59
N SER A 240 -11.83 -18.28 -16.82
CA SER A 240 -10.59 -19.04 -16.78
C SER A 240 -10.05 -19.11 -15.34
N ASN A 241 -8.90 -19.73 -15.12
CA ASN A 241 -8.25 -19.74 -13.81
C ASN A 241 -7.83 -18.31 -13.37
N PRO A 242 -7.60 -18.09 -12.06
CA PRO A 242 -7.29 -16.76 -11.52
C PRO A 242 -5.99 -16.15 -12.06
N GLU A 243 -5.01 -16.96 -12.44
CA GLU A 243 -3.76 -16.45 -13.01
C GLU A 243 -3.98 -15.85 -14.40
N LEU A 244 -4.59 -16.63 -15.30
CA LEU A 244 -4.89 -16.15 -16.65
C LEU A 244 -5.81 -14.93 -16.62
N GLN A 245 -6.73 -14.88 -15.66
CA GLN A 245 -7.55 -13.68 -15.44
C GLN A 245 -6.69 -12.45 -15.11
N ARG A 246 -5.74 -12.57 -14.18
CA ARG A 246 -4.86 -11.44 -13.81
C ARG A 246 -3.98 -11.00 -14.98
N GLU A 247 -3.43 -11.96 -15.73
CA GLU A 247 -2.59 -11.63 -16.90
C GLU A 247 -3.43 -10.99 -18.02
N ALA A 248 -4.66 -11.45 -18.23
CA ALA A 248 -5.61 -10.82 -19.16
C ALA A 248 -5.93 -9.38 -18.74
N ILE A 249 -6.20 -9.13 -17.45
CA ILE A 249 -6.44 -7.78 -16.93
C ILE A 249 -5.22 -6.89 -17.15
N LYS A 250 -4.02 -7.38 -16.84
CA LYS A 250 -2.76 -6.66 -17.07
C LYS A 250 -2.60 -6.29 -18.54
N TYR A 251 -2.83 -7.23 -19.47
CA TYR A 251 -2.74 -6.96 -20.90
C TYR A 251 -3.84 -6.05 -21.44
N LEU A 252 -5.04 -6.08 -20.86
CA LEU A 252 -6.08 -5.08 -21.15
C LEU A 252 -5.66 -3.66 -20.72
N GLY A 253 -4.84 -3.53 -19.67
CA GLY A 253 -4.23 -2.26 -19.28
C GLY A 253 -3.12 -1.81 -20.23
N LEU A 254 -2.19 -2.71 -20.55
CA LEU A 254 -1.00 -2.41 -21.38
C LEU A 254 -1.30 -2.14 -22.85
N PHE A 255 -2.15 -2.95 -23.47
CA PHE A 255 -2.42 -2.91 -24.92
C PHE A 255 -3.82 -2.40 -25.26
N GLY A 256 -4.58 -2.01 -24.24
CA GLY A 256 -6.00 -1.69 -24.38
C GLY A 256 -6.31 -0.28 -24.84
N GLY A 257 -7.42 -0.15 -25.56
CA GLY A 257 -8.08 1.12 -25.84
C GLY A 257 -9.34 1.31 -25.00
N ALA A 258 -10.23 2.21 -25.43
CA ALA A 258 -11.49 2.51 -24.73
C ALA A 258 -12.34 1.26 -24.43
N GLN A 259 -12.39 0.28 -25.34
CA GLN A 259 -13.12 -0.97 -25.14
C GLN A 259 -12.52 -1.83 -24.02
N SER A 260 -11.19 -1.93 -23.92
CA SER A 260 -10.53 -2.67 -22.85
C SER A 260 -10.76 -2.02 -21.50
N ARG A 261 -10.75 -0.68 -21.44
CA ARG A 261 -11.13 0.08 -20.25
C ARG A 261 -12.57 -0.20 -19.82
N GLN A 262 -13.49 -0.26 -20.78
CA GLN A 262 -14.89 -0.61 -20.51
C GLN A 262 -15.03 -2.03 -19.95
N ILE A 263 -14.33 -3.00 -20.52
CA ILE A 263 -14.30 -4.39 -20.00
C ILE A 263 -13.77 -4.40 -18.57
N MET A 264 -12.64 -3.73 -18.29
CA MET A 264 -12.09 -3.67 -16.94
C MET A 264 -13.04 -3.00 -15.95
N ALA A 265 -13.77 -1.95 -16.36
CA ALA A 265 -14.78 -1.30 -15.53
C ALA A 265 -15.95 -2.23 -15.19
N GLU A 266 -16.43 -3.01 -16.17
CA GLU A 266 -17.46 -4.03 -15.95
C GLU A 266 -16.99 -5.11 -14.97
N VAL A 267 -15.76 -5.62 -15.15
CA VAL A 267 -15.19 -6.63 -14.26
C VAL A 267 -15.01 -6.08 -12.85
N TYR A 268 -14.54 -4.83 -12.71
CA TYR A 268 -14.35 -4.18 -11.41
C TYR A 268 -15.68 -4.06 -10.65
N ALA A 269 -16.74 -3.62 -11.34
CA ALA A 269 -18.07 -3.45 -10.75
C ALA A 269 -18.73 -4.78 -10.37
N ALA A 270 -18.53 -5.83 -11.18
CA ALA A 270 -19.13 -7.14 -10.95
C ALA A 270 -18.35 -8.00 -9.93
N SER A 271 -17.04 -7.77 -9.77
CA SER A 271 -16.19 -8.58 -8.90
C SER A 271 -16.39 -8.27 -7.42
N ARG A 272 -16.41 -9.32 -6.60
CA ARG A 272 -16.28 -9.25 -5.13
C ARG A 272 -14.88 -9.65 -4.65
N ASP A 273 -14.02 -10.06 -5.58
CA ASP A 273 -12.66 -10.50 -5.29
C ASP A 273 -11.72 -9.29 -5.25
N ALA A 274 -11.18 -9.00 -4.07
CA ALA A 274 -10.23 -7.92 -3.85
C ALA A 274 -8.93 -8.09 -4.65
N SER A 275 -8.47 -9.32 -4.90
CA SER A 275 -7.30 -9.57 -5.75
C SER A 275 -7.56 -9.16 -7.19
N VAL A 276 -8.74 -9.46 -7.72
CA VAL A 276 -9.13 -9.05 -9.09
C VAL A 276 -9.24 -7.54 -9.18
N LYS A 277 -9.91 -6.90 -8.22
CA LYS A 277 -10.02 -5.44 -8.18
C LYS A 277 -8.64 -4.77 -8.10
N ARG A 278 -7.73 -5.27 -7.27
CA ARG A 278 -6.36 -4.77 -7.16
C ARG A 278 -5.59 -4.92 -8.48
N ALA A 279 -5.74 -6.05 -9.18
CA ALA A 279 -5.15 -6.23 -10.51
C ALA A 279 -5.67 -5.20 -11.52
N ILE A 280 -6.97 -4.88 -11.47
CA ILE A 280 -7.58 -3.86 -12.32
C ILE A 280 -7.07 -2.45 -11.97
N LEU A 281 -6.93 -2.10 -10.69
CA LEU A 281 -6.36 -0.80 -10.29
C LEU A 281 -4.92 -0.64 -10.82
N ARG A 282 -4.09 -1.68 -10.72
CA ARG A 282 -2.76 -1.66 -11.34
C ARG A 282 -2.81 -1.57 -12.85
N ALA A 283 -3.76 -2.24 -13.50
CA ALA A 283 -3.95 -2.14 -14.94
C ALA A 283 -4.39 -0.73 -15.39
N TYR A 284 -5.22 -0.04 -14.60
CA TYR A 284 -5.55 1.37 -14.82
C TYR A 284 -4.30 2.26 -14.69
N MET A 285 -3.44 2.00 -13.71
CA MET A 285 -2.15 2.72 -13.60
C MET A 285 -1.29 2.52 -14.85
N LEU A 286 -1.10 1.27 -15.28
CA LEU A 286 -0.32 0.96 -16.49
C LEU A 286 -0.90 1.62 -17.75
N GLY A 287 -2.23 1.77 -17.81
CA GLY A 287 -2.94 2.45 -18.90
C GLY A 287 -3.11 3.96 -18.72
N GLY A 288 -2.62 4.55 -17.62
CA GLY A 288 -2.76 5.98 -17.31
C GLY A 288 -4.19 6.47 -17.03
N ASP A 289 -5.09 5.59 -16.61
CA ASP A 289 -6.52 5.90 -16.40
C ASP A 289 -6.77 6.50 -15.00
N HIS A 290 -6.43 7.78 -14.81
CA HIS A 290 -6.66 8.48 -13.54
C HIS A 290 -8.15 8.60 -13.19
N GLU A 291 -9.05 8.64 -14.18
CA GLU A 291 -10.49 8.83 -13.92
C GLU A 291 -11.06 7.62 -13.17
N ARG A 292 -10.72 6.41 -13.61
CA ARG A 292 -11.16 5.17 -12.96
C ARG A 292 -10.48 4.96 -11.61
N LEU A 293 -9.21 5.33 -11.49
CA LEU A 293 -8.51 5.29 -10.20
C LEU A 293 -9.14 6.25 -9.19
N PHE A 294 -9.48 7.47 -9.59
CA PHE A 294 -10.18 8.44 -8.74
C PHE A 294 -11.58 7.99 -8.35
N ALA A 295 -12.34 7.44 -9.30
CA ALA A 295 -13.64 6.86 -8.99
C ALA A 295 -13.53 5.74 -7.95
N ALA A 296 -12.53 4.85 -8.06
CA ALA A 296 -12.29 3.80 -7.09
C ALA A 296 -11.88 4.34 -5.71
N ALA A 297 -10.94 5.30 -5.67
CA ALA A 297 -10.49 5.95 -4.44
C ALA A 297 -11.63 6.65 -3.68
N LYS A 298 -12.64 7.16 -4.39
CA LYS A 298 -13.80 7.84 -3.81
C LYS A 298 -14.92 6.90 -3.35
N SER A 299 -15.17 5.82 -4.09
CA SER A 299 -16.41 5.03 -3.97
C SER A 299 -16.25 3.61 -3.48
N GLU A 300 -15.03 3.05 -3.49
CA GLU A 300 -14.80 1.68 -3.06
C GLU A 300 -15.06 1.52 -1.56
N LYS A 301 -15.70 0.41 -1.18
CA LYS A 301 -16.06 0.14 0.22
C LYS A 301 -14.90 -0.44 1.01
N ASP A 302 -14.05 -1.20 0.33
CA ASP A 302 -12.85 -1.79 0.91
C ASP A 302 -11.74 -0.74 1.02
N GLU A 303 -11.32 -0.44 2.24
CA GLU A 303 -10.31 0.57 2.53
C GLU A 303 -8.93 0.21 1.97
N SER A 304 -8.57 -1.08 1.88
CA SER A 304 -7.32 -1.53 1.25
C SER A 304 -7.31 -1.20 -0.24
N LEU A 305 -8.45 -1.38 -0.91
CA LEU A 305 -8.59 -1.02 -2.32
C LEU A 305 -8.63 0.49 -2.54
N ARG A 306 -9.23 1.27 -1.62
CA ARG A 306 -9.14 2.75 -1.66
C ARG A 306 -7.69 3.21 -1.54
N ARG A 307 -6.93 2.67 -0.58
CA ARG A 307 -5.48 2.96 -0.43
C ARG A 307 -4.69 2.63 -1.68
N GLU A 308 -4.93 1.45 -2.26
CA GLU A 308 -4.29 1.06 -3.52
C GLU A 308 -4.61 2.08 -4.62
N ALA A 309 -5.89 2.45 -4.81
CA ALA A 309 -6.29 3.41 -5.82
C ALA A 309 -5.61 4.79 -5.63
N ILE A 310 -5.50 5.27 -4.39
CA ILE A 310 -4.79 6.51 -4.03
C ILE A 310 -3.30 6.42 -4.39
N ARG A 311 -2.64 5.31 -4.05
CA ARG A 311 -1.23 5.08 -4.39
C ARG A 311 -1.02 5.06 -5.90
N GLN A 312 -1.86 4.33 -6.61
CA GLN A 312 -1.81 4.24 -8.06
C GLN A 312 -2.07 5.62 -8.73
N LEU A 313 -2.95 6.47 -8.17
CA LEU A 313 -3.11 7.86 -8.62
C LEU A 313 -1.81 8.67 -8.50
N GLY A 314 -1.08 8.51 -7.40
CA GLY A 314 0.23 9.16 -7.23
C GLY A 314 1.22 8.75 -8.33
N LEU A 315 1.26 7.46 -8.67
CA LEU A 315 2.14 6.93 -9.71
C LEU A 315 1.78 7.36 -11.13
N VAL A 316 0.51 7.67 -11.41
CA VAL A 316 0.08 8.23 -12.72
C VAL A 316 0.03 9.76 -12.74
N HIS A 317 0.58 10.44 -11.72
CA HIS A 317 0.55 11.90 -11.59
C HIS A 317 -0.87 12.51 -11.59
N GLY A 318 -1.84 11.82 -10.98
CA GLY A 318 -3.21 12.32 -10.77
C GLY A 318 -3.32 13.36 -9.64
N VAL A 319 -2.53 14.43 -9.72
CA VAL A 319 -2.35 15.41 -8.62
C VAL A 319 -3.65 16.15 -8.30
N SER A 320 -4.42 16.55 -9.31
CA SER A 320 -5.71 17.22 -9.15
C SER A 320 -6.73 16.36 -8.40
N GLU A 321 -6.76 15.08 -8.73
CA GLU A 321 -7.63 14.06 -8.12
C GLU A 321 -7.22 13.84 -6.67
N LEU A 322 -5.92 13.69 -6.39
CA LEU A 322 -5.39 13.56 -5.04
C LEU A 322 -5.71 14.79 -4.18
N GLU A 323 -5.63 16.00 -4.73
CA GLU A 323 -6.01 17.22 -4.02
C GLU A 323 -7.50 17.25 -3.66
N GLN A 324 -8.36 16.87 -4.60
CA GLN A 324 -9.80 16.75 -4.33
C GLN A 324 -10.08 15.69 -3.26
N LEU A 325 -9.40 14.53 -3.31
CA LEU A 325 -9.52 13.51 -2.27
C LEU A 325 -9.07 14.04 -0.91
N TYR A 326 -7.94 14.74 -0.85
CA TYR A 326 -7.40 15.27 0.41
C TYR A 326 -8.36 16.25 1.08
N GLN A 327 -8.98 17.13 0.30
CA GLN A 327 -9.93 18.12 0.80
C GLN A 327 -11.25 17.50 1.29
N ALA A 328 -11.70 16.41 0.66
CA ALA A 328 -12.99 15.77 0.98
C ALA A 328 -12.88 14.65 2.02
N GLU A 329 -11.72 14.01 2.15
CA GLU A 329 -11.52 12.86 3.03
C GLU A 329 -11.46 13.27 4.50
N THR A 330 -12.10 12.47 5.36
CA THR A 330 -12.17 12.70 6.81
C THR A 330 -11.36 11.69 7.61
N SER A 331 -11.06 10.53 7.02
CA SER A 331 -10.17 9.54 7.64
C SER A 331 -8.73 10.04 7.66
N THR A 332 -8.14 10.16 8.86
CA THR A 332 -6.72 10.49 9.05
C THR A 332 -5.83 9.48 8.33
N ASP A 333 -6.18 8.19 8.32
CA ASP A 333 -5.36 7.16 7.68
C ASP A 333 -5.35 7.27 6.16
N LEU A 334 -6.49 7.58 5.53
CA LEU A 334 -6.55 7.80 4.09
C LEU A 334 -5.92 9.14 3.69
N ARG A 335 -6.07 10.19 4.51
CA ARG A 335 -5.35 11.45 4.31
C ARG A 335 -3.84 11.25 4.38
N ARG A 336 -3.35 10.38 5.27
CA ARG A 336 -1.93 9.98 5.32
C ARG A 336 -1.50 9.28 4.03
N GLU A 337 -2.29 8.33 3.51
CA GLU A 337 -1.98 7.68 2.23
C GLU A 337 -1.96 8.68 1.07
N ILE A 338 -2.84 9.69 1.07
CA ILE A 338 -2.83 10.75 0.05
C ILE A 338 -1.56 11.60 0.12
N LEU A 339 -1.07 11.92 1.33
CA LEU A 339 0.24 12.57 1.50
C LEU A 339 1.38 11.69 0.95
N GLN A 340 1.31 10.38 1.16
CA GLN A 340 2.26 9.46 0.54
C GLN A 340 2.15 9.47 -0.99
N ALA A 341 0.94 9.54 -1.54
CA ALA A 341 0.73 9.63 -2.98
C ALA A 341 1.25 10.93 -3.58
N PHE A 342 1.14 12.07 -2.90
CA PHE A 342 1.80 13.32 -3.32
C PHE A 342 3.32 13.18 -3.36
N PHE A 343 3.92 12.53 -2.36
CA PHE A 343 5.34 12.23 -2.37
C PHE A 343 5.74 11.39 -3.60
N LEU A 344 5.00 10.30 -3.87
CA LEU A 344 5.24 9.44 -5.04
C LEU A 344 5.07 10.20 -6.37
N ALA A 345 4.15 11.15 -6.43
CA ALA A 345 3.94 12.02 -7.59
C ALA A 345 5.02 13.10 -7.76
N GLY A 346 5.91 13.29 -6.76
CA GLY A 346 6.93 14.34 -6.76
C GLY A 346 6.44 15.72 -6.29
N GLU A 347 5.25 15.80 -5.70
CA GLU A 347 4.57 17.05 -5.35
C GLU A 347 5.01 17.59 -3.96
N SER A 348 6.27 18.01 -3.87
CA SER A 348 6.85 18.56 -2.63
C SER A 348 6.08 19.77 -2.08
N GLY A 349 5.56 20.64 -2.96
CA GLY A 349 4.78 21.81 -2.57
C GLY A 349 3.50 21.45 -1.79
N LYS A 350 2.82 20.35 -2.14
CA LYS A 350 1.65 19.87 -1.41
C LYS A 350 2.02 19.33 -0.02
N LEU A 351 3.17 18.70 0.11
CA LEU A 351 3.70 18.24 1.40
C LEU A 351 4.08 19.43 2.30
N VAL A 352 4.71 20.48 1.75
CA VAL A 352 5.00 21.71 2.49
C VAL A 352 3.71 22.33 3.01
N GLN A 353 2.70 22.48 2.13
CA GLN A 353 1.39 23.02 2.53
C GLN A 353 0.76 22.20 3.66
N ALA A 354 0.79 20.87 3.58
CA ALA A 354 0.26 20.00 4.63
C ALA A 354 1.03 20.16 5.95
N ALA A 355 2.37 20.18 5.91
CA ALA A 355 3.19 20.35 7.10
C ALA A 355 2.97 21.70 7.82
N GLU A 356 2.67 22.76 7.06
CA GLU A 356 2.44 24.10 7.60
C GLU A 356 1.00 24.35 8.07
N SER A 357 -0.01 23.78 7.39
CA SER A 357 -1.41 24.19 7.56
C SER A 357 -2.33 23.15 8.16
N GLU A 358 -1.91 21.87 8.25
CA GLU A 358 -2.75 20.85 8.85
C GLU A 358 -3.01 21.09 10.33
N LYS A 359 -4.19 20.68 10.78
CA LYS A 359 -4.58 20.77 12.19
C LYS A 359 -4.24 19.50 12.96
N ASP A 360 -4.24 18.36 12.26
CA ASP A 360 -3.92 17.06 12.84
C ASP A 360 -2.40 16.90 12.93
N PRO A 361 -1.81 16.78 14.14
CA PRO A 361 -0.38 16.56 14.31
C PRO A 361 0.14 15.32 13.60
N GLU A 362 -0.68 14.26 13.47
CA GLU A 362 -0.28 13.04 12.75
C GLU A 362 -0.08 13.30 11.26
N LEU A 363 -0.94 14.11 10.65
CA LEU A 363 -0.82 14.48 9.23
C LEU A 363 0.35 15.43 9.00
N ARG A 364 0.59 16.37 9.92
CA ARG A 364 1.78 17.23 9.87
C ARG A 364 3.05 16.40 9.96
N ARG A 365 3.11 15.44 10.90
CA ARG A 365 4.25 14.53 11.06
C ARG A 365 4.49 13.70 9.80
N ALA A 366 3.43 13.16 9.19
CA ALA A 366 3.54 12.41 7.94
C ALA A 366 4.09 13.28 6.79
N ALA A 367 3.63 14.52 6.66
CA ALA A 367 4.13 15.45 5.66
C ALA A 367 5.61 15.80 5.87
N ILE A 368 6.03 16.07 7.12
CA ILE A 368 7.43 16.35 7.49
C ILE A 368 8.33 15.15 7.18
N ARG A 369 7.89 13.94 7.54
CA ARG A 369 8.60 12.69 7.22
C ARG A 369 8.84 12.54 5.72
N ASN A 370 7.80 12.77 4.93
CA ASN A 370 7.88 12.67 3.47
C ASN A 370 8.80 13.74 2.87
N LEU A 371 8.79 14.97 3.38
CA LEU A 371 9.77 16.01 3.01
C LEU A 371 11.21 15.60 3.34
N GLY A 372 11.41 14.85 4.42
CA GLY A 372 12.70 14.26 4.80
C GLY A 372 13.24 13.23 3.81
N LEU A 373 12.37 12.59 3.04
CA LEU A 373 12.76 11.66 1.96
C LEU A 373 13.00 12.37 0.62
N ILE A 374 12.67 13.67 0.52
CA ILE A 374 12.92 14.48 -0.67
C ILE A 374 14.25 15.22 -0.50
N HIS A 375 15.25 14.82 -1.28
CA HIS A 375 16.54 15.50 -1.34
C HIS A 375 16.47 16.74 -2.26
N SER A 376 16.02 17.87 -1.72
CA SER A 376 15.93 19.15 -2.44
C SER A 376 16.21 20.34 -1.53
N ASP A 377 16.69 21.45 -2.08
CA ASP A 377 16.91 22.68 -1.31
C ASP A 377 15.59 23.25 -0.77
N ASP A 378 14.49 23.11 -1.51
CA ASP A 378 13.18 23.64 -1.13
C ASP A 378 12.57 22.86 0.04
N SER A 379 12.71 21.52 0.06
CA SER A 379 12.31 20.71 1.22
C SER A 379 13.15 21.08 2.45
N GLY A 380 14.46 21.31 2.30
CA GLY A 380 15.31 21.79 3.39
C GLY A 380 14.86 23.15 3.95
N LYS A 381 14.61 24.14 3.09
CA LYS A 381 14.10 25.46 3.50
C LYS A 381 12.74 25.37 4.20
N ALA A 382 11.84 24.54 3.68
CA ALA A 382 10.53 24.32 4.29
C ALA A 382 10.66 23.73 5.70
N LEU A 383 11.48 22.69 5.88
CA LEU A 383 11.75 22.10 7.19
C LEU A 383 12.32 23.14 8.18
N GLN A 384 13.17 24.05 7.73
CA GLN A 384 13.72 25.12 8.56
C GLN A 384 12.63 26.09 9.04
N ALA A 385 11.74 26.48 8.11
CA ALA A 385 10.62 27.35 8.42
C ALA A 385 9.64 26.70 9.41
N ILE A 386 9.36 25.40 9.22
CA ILE A 386 8.52 24.59 10.11
C ILE A 386 9.15 24.54 11.51
N TYR A 387 10.42 24.14 11.63
CA TYR A 387 11.11 24.05 12.93
C TYR A 387 11.07 25.36 13.72
N SER A 388 11.26 26.49 13.04
CA SER A 388 11.34 27.81 13.65
C SER A 388 9.99 28.29 14.21
N ARG A 389 8.88 27.86 13.60
CA ARG A 389 7.52 28.26 14.00
C ARG A 389 6.85 27.26 14.93
N GLU A 390 7.33 26.02 14.94
CA GLU A 390 6.74 24.94 15.70
C GLU A 390 6.94 25.12 17.21
N THR A 391 5.93 24.75 17.98
CA THR A 391 5.97 24.73 19.46
C THR A 391 5.88 23.31 20.01
N ASP A 392 5.31 22.37 19.24
CA ASP A 392 5.24 20.96 19.61
C ASP A 392 6.63 20.29 19.52
N GLY A 393 7.10 19.74 20.63
CA GLY A 393 8.40 19.10 20.71
C GLY A 393 8.52 17.85 19.82
N GLY A 394 7.44 17.07 19.69
CA GLY A 394 7.43 15.87 18.85
C GLY A 394 7.52 16.18 17.36
N LEU A 395 6.87 17.26 16.90
CA LEU A 395 7.00 17.73 15.52
C LEU A 395 8.37 18.33 15.24
N LYS A 396 8.98 19.05 16.21
CA LYS A 396 10.37 19.49 16.09
C LYS A 396 11.33 18.31 15.97
N GLU A 397 11.16 17.28 16.78
CA GLU A 397 11.93 16.05 16.68
C GLU A 397 11.75 15.38 15.30
N GLU A 398 10.53 15.34 14.76
CA GLU A 398 10.31 14.81 13.41
C GLU A 398 11.04 15.63 12.33
N VAL A 399 11.16 16.95 12.48
CA VAL A 399 11.98 17.76 11.56
C VAL A 399 13.46 17.40 11.68
N LEU A 400 13.97 17.14 12.88
CA LEU A 400 15.34 16.63 13.07
C LEU A 400 15.51 15.25 12.39
N ASN A 401 14.51 14.36 12.52
CA ASN A 401 14.48 13.08 11.80
C ASN A 401 14.51 13.30 10.29
N ALA A 402 13.72 14.24 9.77
CA ALA A 402 13.65 14.55 8.35
C ALA A 402 15.00 15.04 7.80
N TYR A 403 15.70 15.94 8.48
CA TYR A 403 17.04 16.36 8.05
C TYR A 403 18.08 15.25 8.09
N PHE A 404 17.99 14.36 9.07
CA PHE A 404 18.84 13.17 9.13
C PHE A 404 18.61 12.26 7.92
N LEU A 405 17.34 11.99 7.56
CA LEU A 405 16.98 11.22 6.37
C LEU A 405 17.47 11.90 5.07
N GLN A 406 17.45 13.23 5.01
CA GLN A 406 17.98 13.98 3.86
C GLN A 406 19.51 13.92 3.75
N GLY A 407 20.23 13.52 4.80
CA GLY A 407 21.68 13.69 4.88
C GLY A 407 22.12 15.14 5.11
N ASN A 408 21.22 16.03 5.56
CA ASN A 408 21.48 17.47 5.67
C ASN A 408 22.12 17.86 7.01
N ALA A 409 23.42 17.56 7.16
CA ALA A 409 24.17 17.84 8.38
C ALA A 409 24.27 19.35 8.68
N ALA A 410 24.36 20.20 7.65
CA ALA A 410 24.45 21.64 7.82
C ALA A 410 23.22 22.21 8.54
N ALA A 411 22.01 21.78 8.17
CA ALA A 411 20.78 22.20 8.82
C ALA A 411 20.70 21.71 10.28
N LEU A 412 21.09 20.46 10.55
CA LEU A 412 21.12 19.92 11.91
C LEU A 412 22.12 20.67 12.81
N VAL A 413 23.31 21.01 12.30
CA VAL A 413 24.28 21.84 13.04
C VAL A 413 23.70 23.23 13.33
N ALA A 414 23.04 23.86 12.35
CA ALA A 414 22.42 25.17 12.53
C ALA A 414 21.33 25.16 13.61
N ILE A 415 20.52 24.10 13.66
CA ILE A 415 19.53 23.91 14.73
C ILE A 415 20.22 23.65 16.06
N ALA A 416 21.17 22.71 16.12
CA ALA A 416 21.84 22.34 17.37
C ALA A 416 22.59 23.53 18.01
N ARG A 417 23.10 24.48 17.22
CA ARG A 417 23.74 25.70 17.75
C ARG A 417 22.75 26.66 18.43
N ASN A 418 21.52 26.74 17.94
CA ASN A 418 20.52 27.72 18.36
C ASN A 418 19.44 27.15 19.28
N GLU A 419 19.31 25.83 19.37
CA GLU A 419 18.29 25.17 20.18
C GLU A 419 18.54 25.39 21.68
N LYS A 420 17.47 25.78 22.37
CA LYS A 420 17.45 26.07 23.81
C LYS A 420 16.94 24.88 24.61
N ASP A 421 16.11 24.03 24.01
CA ASP A 421 15.66 22.78 24.62
C ASP A 421 16.81 21.75 24.67
N PRO A 422 17.26 21.33 25.86
CA PRO A 422 18.35 20.38 25.99
C PRO A 422 18.09 19.02 25.34
N GLU A 423 16.85 18.52 25.36
CA GLU A 423 16.51 17.21 24.79
C GLU A 423 16.52 17.26 23.27
N LEU A 424 15.93 18.29 22.65
CA LEU A 424 16.01 18.47 21.20
C LEU A 424 17.45 18.69 20.71
N LYS A 425 18.25 19.43 21.49
CA LYS A 425 19.68 19.63 21.21
C LYS A 425 20.44 18.30 21.25
N LYS A 426 20.17 17.46 22.25
CA LYS A 426 20.76 16.12 22.38
C LYS A 426 20.34 15.22 21.22
N THR A 427 19.08 15.26 20.80
CA THR A 427 18.58 14.53 19.63
C THR A 427 19.29 14.95 18.34
N ALA A 428 19.47 16.26 18.11
CA ALA A 428 20.22 16.75 16.95
C ALA A 428 21.69 16.28 16.96
N VAL A 429 22.37 16.36 18.10
CA VAL A 429 23.76 15.89 18.28
C VAL A 429 23.87 14.37 18.06
N SER A 430 22.93 13.59 18.60
CA SER A 430 22.86 12.14 18.42
C SER A 430 22.70 11.75 16.94
N LYS A 431 21.90 12.51 16.18
CA LYS A 431 21.77 12.29 14.73
C LYS A 431 23.05 12.63 13.99
N LEU A 432 23.67 13.78 14.31
CA LEU A 432 24.93 14.21 13.69
C LEU A 432 26.06 13.18 13.89
N SER A 433 26.12 12.51 15.05
CA SER A 433 27.14 11.48 15.29
C SER A 433 26.99 10.24 14.40
N LEU A 434 25.79 9.98 13.88
CA LEU A 434 25.50 8.88 12.96
C LEU A 434 25.68 9.24 11.47
N MET A 435 25.82 10.53 11.14
CA MET A 435 25.87 10.99 9.74
C MET A 435 27.26 10.87 9.10
N HIS A 436 28.32 10.79 9.90
CA HIS A 436 29.71 10.66 9.44
C HIS A 436 30.15 11.72 8.40
N SER A 437 29.55 12.91 8.41
CA SER A 437 29.95 14.02 7.53
C SER A 437 31.04 14.88 8.18
N LYS A 438 31.78 15.63 7.35
CA LYS A 438 32.80 16.57 7.84
C LYS A 438 32.17 17.64 8.73
N GLU A 439 31.06 18.22 8.29
CA GLU A 439 30.35 19.28 9.01
C GLU A 439 29.85 18.79 10.37
N ALA A 440 29.33 17.56 10.44
CA ALA A 440 28.93 16.95 11.71
C ALA A 440 30.13 16.73 12.62
N THR A 441 31.24 16.21 12.08
CA THR A 441 32.48 15.96 12.84
C THR A 441 33.06 17.24 13.41
N ASP A 442 33.15 18.29 12.59
CA ASP A 442 33.68 19.60 12.99
C ASP A 442 32.84 20.20 14.14
N TYR A 443 31.50 20.10 14.06
CA TYR A 443 30.62 20.57 15.13
C TYR A 443 30.73 19.74 16.42
N LEU A 444 30.85 18.41 16.32
CA LEU A 444 31.04 17.55 17.50
C LEU A 444 32.38 17.85 18.21
N MET A 445 33.45 18.11 17.44
CA MET A 445 34.73 18.54 17.99
C MET A 445 34.63 19.91 18.67
N GLU A 446 33.89 20.86 18.10
CA GLU A 446 33.62 22.16 18.73
C GLU A 446 32.94 22.00 20.10
N LEU A 447 31.99 21.05 20.23
CA LEU A 447 31.30 20.78 21.49
C LEU A 447 32.21 20.18 22.58
N LEU A 448 33.22 19.40 22.21
CA LEU A 448 34.17 18.80 23.15
C LEU A 448 35.25 19.77 23.63
N GLN A 449 35.44 20.89 22.92
CA GLN A 449 36.45 21.91 23.25
C GLN A 449 35.89 23.05 24.11
N LYS A 450 34.59 23.06 24.37
CA LYS A 450 33.91 23.97 25.31
C LYS A 450 33.81 23.32 26.67
#